data_AF-D9PLC0-F1
#
_entry.id   AF-D9PLC0-F1
#
_cell.length_a   1.000
_cell.length_b   1.000
_cell.length_c   1.000
_cell.angle_alpha   90.00
_cell.angle_beta   90.00
_cell.angle_gamma   90.00
#
_symmetry.space_group_name_H-M   'P 1'
#
loop_
_entity.id
_entity.type
_entity.pdbx_description
1 polymer ?
#
loop_
_entity_poly.entity_id
_entity_poly.type
_entity_poly.pdbx_seq_one_letter_code
_entity_poly.pdbx_strand_id
1 'polypeptide(L)'
;MARALFLFLLLLASARAGDAVILLHGLARTSRSMDRMEAAFAAAGYVVLNIDYPSRSTAIAALSEAVIGDALAEARRRGCAHVHFVAHSLGGILVRSYFAKHAEPRLGRVVMLGPPNQGSEVVDRLGSWWLFHRINGPAGAELGTGPDSVPHSLGPVRFELG
;
A
#
# COMPACT_ATOMS: atom_id res chain seq x y z
N MET A 1 -47.96 -9.58 -12.57
CA MET A 1 -46.94 -10.40 -11.88
C MET A 1 -45.52 -10.22 -12.43
N ALA A 2 -45.29 -10.03 -13.74
CA ALA A 2 -43.94 -9.87 -14.30
C ALA A 2 -43.14 -8.63 -13.84
N ARG A 3 -43.80 -7.49 -13.55
CA ARG A 3 -43.13 -6.25 -13.10
C ARG A 3 -42.53 -6.34 -11.68
N ALA A 4 -43.12 -7.14 -10.79
CA ALA A 4 -42.61 -7.34 -9.43
C ALA A 4 -41.38 -8.25 -9.41
N LEU A 5 -41.32 -9.23 -10.32
CA LEU A 5 -40.18 -10.14 -10.46
C LEU A 5 -38.93 -9.42 -11.00
N PHE A 6 -39.12 -8.45 -11.90
CA PHE A 6 -38.02 -7.65 -12.47
C PHE A 6 -37.38 -6.70 -11.43
N LEU A 7 -38.18 -6.14 -10.52
CA LEU A 7 -37.69 -5.31 -9.41
C LEU A 7 -36.94 -6.14 -8.36
N PHE A 8 -37.34 -7.41 -8.17
CA PHE A 8 -36.67 -8.34 -7.24
C PHE A 8 -35.30 -8.83 -7.76
N LEU A 9 -35.17 -9.02 -9.07
CA LEU A 9 -33.88 -9.34 -9.72
C LEU A 9 -32.88 -8.16 -9.68
N LEU A 10 -33.36 -6.91 -9.74
CA LEU A 10 -32.52 -5.72 -9.57
C LEU A 10 -32.01 -5.52 -8.12
N LEU A 11 -32.74 -6.03 -7.13
CA LEU A 11 -32.32 -6.00 -5.71
C LEU A 11 -31.34 -7.14 -5.35
N LEU A 12 -31.38 -8.25 -6.08
CA LEU A 12 -30.43 -9.37 -5.96
C LEU A 12 -29.12 -9.13 -6.71
N ALA A 13 -29.07 -8.12 -7.59
CA ALA A 13 -27.82 -7.53 -8.08
C ALA A 13 -27.16 -6.64 -7.02
N SER A 14 -27.32 -6.98 -5.73
CA SER A 14 -26.37 -6.56 -4.69
C SER A 14 -24.99 -6.89 -5.22
N ALA A 15 -24.25 -5.84 -5.60
CA ALA A 15 -22.88 -5.95 -6.03
C ALA A 15 -22.17 -6.84 -5.02
N ARG A 16 -21.72 -8.01 -5.45
CA ARG A 16 -20.93 -8.89 -4.60
C ARG A 16 -19.73 -8.03 -4.19
N ALA A 17 -19.67 -7.66 -2.91
CA ALA A 17 -18.63 -6.80 -2.37
C ALA A 17 -17.29 -7.45 -2.71
N GLY A 18 -16.63 -6.91 -3.75
CA GLY A 18 -15.41 -7.49 -4.29
C GLY A 18 -14.25 -7.28 -3.35
N ASP A 19 -13.22 -8.11 -3.45
CA ASP A 19 -11.98 -7.89 -2.72
C ASP A 19 -11.14 -6.83 -3.46
N ALA A 20 -10.54 -5.92 -2.71
CA ALA A 20 -9.64 -4.92 -3.25
C ALA A 20 -8.17 -5.37 -3.16
N VAL A 21 -7.37 -5.04 -4.18
CA VAL A 21 -5.91 -5.12 -4.13
C VAL A 21 -5.34 -3.71 -4.24
N ILE A 22 -4.69 -3.25 -3.17
CA ILE A 22 -4.01 -1.96 -3.10
C ILE A 22 -2.54 -2.17 -3.49
N LEU A 23 -2.11 -1.49 -4.55
CA LEU A 23 -0.74 -1.55 -5.05
C LEU A 23 0.03 -0.31 -4.61
N LEU A 24 1.22 -0.52 -4.05
CA LEU A 24 2.11 0.56 -3.61
C LEU A 24 3.49 0.43 -4.25
N HIS A 25 3.88 1.47 -4.98
CA HIS A 25 5.19 1.56 -5.62
C HIS A 25 6.32 1.87 -4.61
N GLY A 26 7.56 1.84 -5.09
CA GLY A 26 8.74 2.18 -4.28
C GLY A 26 9.10 3.67 -4.31
N LEU A 27 10.20 4.00 -3.64
CA LEU A 27 10.77 5.35 -3.60
C LEU A 27 11.17 5.85 -5.01
N ALA A 28 10.91 7.13 -5.29
CA ALA A 28 11.21 7.79 -6.56
C ALA A 28 10.58 7.09 -7.79
N ARG A 29 9.52 6.31 -7.57
CA ARG A 29 8.67 5.71 -8.61
C ARG A 29 7.29 6.36 -8.60
N THR A 30 6.48 5.91 -9.54
CA THR A 30 5.06 6.23 -9.69
C THR A 30 4.25 4.92 -9.78
N SER A 31 2.93 5.02 -9.71
CA SER A 31 1.99 3.90 -9.88
C SER A 31 2.24 3.08 -11.16
N ARG A 32 2.73 3.72 -12.22
CA ARG A 32 3.16 3.08 -13.48
C ARG A 32 4.07 1.86 -13.32
N SER A 33 4.86 1.80 -12.25
CA SER A 33 5.73 0.65 -11.98
C SER A 33 4.95 -0.63 -11.61
N MET A 34 3.67 -0.49 -11.29
CA MET A 34 2.76 -1.56 -10.87
C MET A 34 1.70 -1.92 -11.93
N ASP A 35 1.67 -1.25 -13.10
CA ASP A 35 0.62 -1.42 -14.13
C ASP A 35 0.43 -2.87 -14.59
N ARG A 36 1.52 -3.65 -14.68
CA ARG A 36 1.43 -5.07 -15.05
C ARG A 36 0.68 -5.89 -14.00
N MET A 37 0.87 -5.59 -12.72
CA MET A 37 0.13 -6.24 -11.64
C MET A 37 -1.30 -5.74 -11.60
N GLU A 38 -1.53 -4.45 -11.83
CA GLU A 38 -2.88 -3.90 -11.94
C GLU A 38 -3.69 -4.63 -13.01
N ALA A 39 -3.14 -4.76 -14.22
CA ALA A 39 -3.80 -5.48 -15.30
C ALA A 39 -4.07 -6.96 -14.93
N ALA A 40 -3.13 -7.64 -14.28
CA ALA A 40 -3.28 -9.03 -13.88
C ALA A 40 -4.37 -9.23 -12.81
N PHE A 41 -4.39 -8.40 -11.76
CA PHE A 41 -5.41 -8.48 -10.71
C PHE A 41 -6.80 -8.06 -11.21
N ALA A 42 -6.87 -7.04 -12.07
CA ALA A 42 -8.13 -6.63 -12.71
C ALA A 42 -8.68 -7.75 -13.59
N ALA A 43 -7.83 -8.42 -14.39
CA ALA A 43 -8.23 -9.59 -15.19
C ALA A 43 -8.70 -10.77 -14.32
N ALA A 44 -8.21 -10.88 -13.09
CA ALA A 44 -8.65 -11.86 -12.11
C ALA A 44 -9.92 -11.45 -11.32
N GLY A 45 -10.49 -10.27 -11.60
CA GLY A 45 -11.77 -9.82 -11.02
C GLY A 45 -11.66 -9.02 -9.71
N TYR A 46 -10.46 -8.59 -9.31
CA TYR A 46 -10.28 -7.73 -8.13
C TYR A 46 -10.58 -6.26 -8.44
N VAL A 47 -11.02 -5.53 -7.41
CA VAL A 47 -11.00 -4.06 -7.45
C VAL A 47 -9.57 -3.60 -7.20
N VAL A 48 -8.89 -3.08 -8.21
CA VAL A 48 -7.50 -2.64 -8.04
C VAL A 48 -7.45 -1.15 -7.71
N LEU A 49 -6.67 -0.81 -6.69
CA LEU A 49 -6.30 0.56 -6.35
C LEU A 49 -4.79 0.70 -6.54
N ASN A 50 -4.37 1.13 -7.73
CA ASN A 50 -2.96 1.42 -8.04
C ASN A 50 -2.60 2.84 -7.61
N ILE A 51 -2.02 2.98 -6.41
CA ILE A 51 -1.88 4.27 -5.74
C ILE A 51 -0.62 4.98 -6.24
N ASP A 52 -0.80 6.18 -6.80
CA ASP A 52 0.30 7.11 -7.04
C ASP A 52 0.43 8.06 -5.84
N TYR A 53 1.64 8.22 -5.33
CA TYR A 53 1.89 9.10 -4.20
C TYR A 53 3.27 9.74 -4.27
N PRO A 54 3.45 10.94 -3.66
CA PRO A 54 4.71 11.66 -3.69
C PRO A 54 5.73 11.00 -2.74
N SER A 55 6.30 9.87 -3.17
CA SER A 55 7.17 9.00 -2.38
C SER A 55 8.41 9.66 -1.76
N ARG A 56 8.69 10.93 -2.08
CA ARG A 56 9.85 11.70 -1.64
C ARG A 56 9.49 12.90 -0.75
N SER A 57 8.22 13.24 -0.55
CA SER A 57 7.85 14.60 -0.08
C SER A 57 7.83 14.80 1.43
N THR A 58 7.52 13.76 2.22
CA THR A 58 7.31 13.86 3.68
C THR A 58 7.90 12.67 4.43
N ALA A 59 7.88 12.70 5.77
CA ALA A 59 8.30 11.59 6.63
C ALA A 59 7.44 10.33 6.40
N ILE A 60 8.02 9.14 6.61
CA ILE A 60 7.36 7.84 6.40
C ILE A 60 6.07 7.74 7.20
N ALA A 61 6.07 8.22 8.45
CA ALA A 61 4.88 8.18 9.30
C ALA A 61 3.72 8.98 8.67
N ALA A 62 3.94 10.25 8.35
CA ALA A 62 2.92 11.10 7.74
C ALA A 62 2.47 10.58 6.36
N LEU A 63 3.42 10.09 5.56
CA LEU A 63 3.13 9.51 4.25
C LEU A 63 2.28 8.24 4.38
N SER A 64 2.58 7.39 5.37
CA SER A 64 1.82 6.16 5.61
C SER A 64 0.37 6.44 6.03
N GLU A 65 0.15 7.42 6.92
CA GLU A 65 -1.20 7.82 7.35
C GLU A 65 -2.06 8.29 6.16
N ALA A 66 -1.51 9.19 5.34
CA ALA A 66 -2.22 9.72 4.19
C ALA A 66 -2.47 8.64 3.13
N VAL A 67 -1.41 7.97 2.66
CA VAL A 67 -1.49 7.06 1.51
C VAL A 67 -2.33 5.81 1.85
N ILE A 68 -2.09 5.19 3.00
CA ILE A 68 -2.81 3.97 3.37
C ILE A 68 -4.24 4.32 3.81
N GLY A 69 -4.43 5.40 4.57
CA GLY A 69 -5.74 5.86 4.99
C GLY A 69 -6.67 6.18 3.82
N ASP A 70 -6.18 6.94 2.83
CA ASP A 70 -6.97 7.30 1.64
C ASP A 70 -7.31 6.09 0.78
N ALA A 71 -6.38 5.14 0.62
CA ALA A 71 -6.61 3.90 -0.11
C ALA A 71 -7.68 3.01 0.57
N LEU A 72 -7.62 2.88 1.90
CA LEU A 72 -8.61 2.13 2.67
C LEU A 72 -10.00 2.79 2.66
N ALA A 73 -10.04 4.13 2.66
CA ALA A 73 -11.27 4.89 2.52
C ALA A 73 -11.88 4.73 1.12
N GLU A 74 -11.06 4.72 0.07
CA GLU A 74 -11.52 4.45 -1.29
C GLU A 74 -12.06 3.03 -1.45
N ALA A 75 -11.35 2.02 -0.93
CA ALA A 75 -11.84 0.64 -0.91
C ALA A 75 -13.19 0.53 -0.17
N ARG A 76 -13.37 1.29 0.92
CA ARG A 76 -14.65 1.37 1.63
C ARG A 76 -15.75 2.02 0.79
N ARG A 77 -15.46 3.13 0.09
CA ARG A 77 -16.43 3.78 -0.82
C ARG A 77 -16.86 2.86 -1.96
N ARG A 78 -15.96 2.01 -2.45
CA ARG A 78 -16.26 0.99 -3.48
C ARG A 78 -16.98 -0.24 -2.94
N GLY A 79 -17.27 -0.29 -1.63
CA GLY A 79 -17.98 -1.40 -1.01
C GLY A 79 -17.17 -2.70 -0.96
N CYS A 80 -15.83 -2.62 -0.93
CA CYS A 80 -14.99 -3.82 -0.90
C CYS A 80 -15.04 -4.51 0.47
N ALA A 81 -15.28 -5.83 0.45
CA ALA A 81 -15.41 -6.64 1.67
C ALA A 81 -14.07 -6.89 2.33
N HIS A 82 -13.04 -7.24 1.55
CA HIS A 82 -11.67 -7.37 2.01
C HIS A 82 -10.74 -6.44 1.25
N VAL A 83 -9.60 -6.15 1.88
CA VAL A 83 -8.51 -5.36 1.31
C VAL A 83 -7.21 -6.13 1.44
N HIS A 84 -6.50 -6.25 0.33
CA HIS A 84 -5.17 -6.85 0.24
C HIS A 84 -4.16 -5.81 -0.19
N PHE A 85 -2.90 -6.02 0.15
CA PHE A 85 -1.80 -5.14 -0.27
C PHE A 85 -0.76 -5.91 -1.07
N VAL A 86 -0.26 -5.30 -2.15
CA VAL A 86 1.00 -5.68 -2.78
C VAL A 86 1.89 -4.44 -2.81
N ALA A 87 2.98 -4.48 -2.08
CA ALA A 87 3.79 -3.30 -1.83
C ALA A 87 5.26 -3.55 -2.17
N HIS A 88 5.85 -2.66 -2.96
CA HIS A 88 7.24 -2.75 -3.37
C HIS A 88 8.15 -1.79 -2.58
N SER A 89 9.27 -2.29 -2.06
CA SER A 89 10.30 -1.49 -1.39
C SER A 89 9.71 -0.55 -0.32
N LEU A 90 9.84 0.79 -0.47
CA LEU A 90 9.26 1.80 0.43
C LEU A 90 7.76 1.58 0.69
N GLY A 91 6.98 1.17 -0.32
CA GLY A 91 5.55 0.93 -0.14
C GLY A 91 5.29 -0.08 0.99
N GLY A 92 6.15 -1.09 1.13
CA GLY A 92 6.07 -2.05 2.22
C GLY A 92 6.30 -1.43 3.60
N ILE A 93 7.24 -0.47 3.70
CA ILE A 93 7.49 0.25 4.94
C ILE A 93 6.29 1.14 5.31
N LEU A 94 5.60 1.73 4.33
CA LEU A 94 4.36 2.47 4.59
C LEU A 94 3.27 1.56 5.17
N VAL A 95 3.09 0.37 4.62
CA VAL A 95 2.12 -0.62 5.15
C VAL A 95 2.46 -0.99 6.58
N ARG A 96 3.73 -1.31 6.87
CA ARG A 96 4.19 -1.62 8.24
C ARG A 96 3.99 -0.44 9.20
N SER A 97 4.35 0.78 8.78
CA SER A 97 4.19 2.00 9.56
C SER A 97 2.74 2.26 9.96
N TYR A 98 1.82 2.09 9.02
CA TYR A 98 0.40 2.26 9.26
C TYR A 98 -0.16 1.20 10.21
N PHE A 99 0.05 -0.08 9.92
CA PHE A 99 -0.50 -1.18 10.72
C PHE A 99 0.23 -1.42 12.06
N ALA A 100 1.33 -0.72 12.33
CA ALA A 100 1.90 -0.67 13.67
C ALA A 100 0.99 0.10 14.66
N LYS A 101 0.11 0.97 14.16
CA LYS A 101 -0.76 1.85 14.97
C LYS A 101 -2.24 1.63 14.74
N HIS A 102 -2.60 1.10 13.57
CA HIS A 102 -3.98 0.92 13.14
C HIS A 102 -4.35 -0.54 12.95
N ALA A 103 -5.63 -0.84 13.07
CA ALA A 103 -6.22 -2.11 12.69
C ALA A 103 -7.29 -1.89 11.61
N GLU A 104 -7.34 -2.76 10.62
CA GLU A 104 -8.41 -2.78 9.61
C GLU A 104 -9.04 -4.18 9.61
N PRO A 105 -10.27 -4.34 10.10
CA PRO A 105 -10.95 -5.65 10.18
C PRO A 105 -11.12 -6.34 8.82
N ARG A 106 -11.08 -5.57 7.72
CA ARG A 106 -11.17 -6.09 6.35
C ARG A 106 -9.82 -6.54 5.78
N LEU A 107 -8.72 -6.35 6.51
CA LEU A 107 -7.38 -6.67 6.01
C LEU A 107 -7.24 -8.18 5.80
N GLY A 108 -6.97 -8.58 4.56
CA GLY A 108 -6.54 -9.93 4.23
C GLY A 108 -5.02 -10.01 4.13
N ARG A 109 -4.51 -10.58 3.03
CA ARG A 109 -3.07 -10.74 2.78
C ARG A 109 -2.35 -9.44 2.45
N VAL A 110 -1.10 -9.36 2.91
CA VAL A 110 -0.10 -8.37 2.50
C VAL A 110 1.06 -9.10 1.85
N VAL A 111 1.43 -8.73 0.63
CA VAL A 111 2.63 -9.22 -0.06
C VAL A 111 3.64 -8.08 -0.16
N MET A 112 4.87 -8.34 0.26
CA MET A 112 5.93 -7.32 0.24
C MET A 112 7.07 -7.72 -0.70
N LEU A 113 7.29 -6.92 -1.74
CA LEU A 113 8.31 -7.16 -2.75
C LEU A 113 9.58 -6.36 -2.41
N GLY A 114 10.56 -7.05 -1.82
CA GLY A 114 11.85 -6.48 -1.45
C GLY A 114 11.78 -5.26 -0.51
N PRO A 115 10.99 -5.27 0.58
CA PRO A 115 10.98 -4.15 1.52
C PRO A 115 12.31 -4.07 2.27
N PRO A 116 12.87 -2.86 2.49
CA PRO A 116 14.05 -2.68 3.33
C PRO A 116 13.69 -2.79 4.82
N ASN A 117 13.17 -3.95 5.25
CA ASN A 117 12.65 -4.16 6.60
C ASN A 117 13.72 -4.01 7.70
N GLN A 118 14.98 -4.15 7.33
CA GLN A 118 16.16 -3.94 8.19
C GLN A 118 16.93 -2.67 7.79
N GLY A 119 16.29 -1.72 7.11
CA GLY A 119 16.99 -0.63 6.46
C GLY A 119 17.62 -1.07 5.14
N SER A 120 18.23 -0.13 4.45
CA SER A 120 18.92 -0.36 3.18
C SER A 120 20.33 0.22 3.26
N GLU A 121 21.35 -0.65 3.22
CA GLU A 121 22.75 -0.21 3.20
C GLU A 121 23.06 0.72 2.01
N VAL A 122 22.25 0.68 0.94
CA VAL A 122 22.35 1.62 -0.19
C VAL A 122 22.02 3.04 0.26
N VAL A 123 21.08 3.20 1.20
CA VAL A 123 20.77 4.47 1.86
C VAL A 123 21.92 4.90 2.77
N ASP A 124 22.57 3.99 3.48
CA ASP A 124 23.69 4.35 4.36
C ASP A 124 24.98 4.68 3.60
N ARG A 125 25.27 3.97 2.50
CA ARG A 125 26.48 4.20 1.67
C ARG A 125 26.38 5.43 0.78
N LEU A 126 25.17 5.82 0.37
CA LEU A 126 24.95 6.96 -0.53
C LEU A 126 24.23 8.14 0.14
N GLY A 127 23.78 7.97 1.39
CA GLY A 127 23.04 8.97 2.17
C GLY A 127 23.75 10.31 2.28
N SER A 128 25.07 10.32 2.46
CA SER A 128 25.87 11.55 2.60
C SER A 128 26.01 12.37 1.31
N TRP A 129 25.63 11.83 0.15
CA TRP A 129 25.68 12.56 -1.12
C TRP A 129 24.46 13.47 -1.29
N TRP A 130 24.72 14.76 -1.48
CA TRP A 130 23.66 15.76 -1.70
C TRP A 130 22.69 15.39 -2.83
N LEU A 131 23.18 14.73 -3.88
CA LEU A 131 22.38 14.27 -5.01
C LEU A 131 21.44 13.11 -4.62
N PHE A 132 21.88 12.24 -3.72
CA PHE A 132 21.07 11.15 -3.19
C PHE A 132 19.92 11.68 -2.34
N HIS A 133 20.19 12.63 -1.43
CA HIS A 133 19.14 13.33 -0.67
C HIS A 133 18.15 14.06 -1.57
N ARG A 134 18.64 14.73 -2.62
CA ARG A 134 17.76 15.42 -3.56
C ARG A 134 16.88 14.45 -4.34
N ILE A 135 17.37 13.26 -4.71
CA ILE A 135 16.62 12.23 -5.46
C ILE A 135 15.66 11.44 -4.57
N ASN A 136 16.00 11.23 -3.30
CA ASN A 136 15.25 10.35 -2.39
C ASN A 136 14.36 11.09 -1.39
N GLY A 137 14.62 12.37 -1.13
CA GLY A 137 13.82 13.19 -0.21
C GLY A 137 13.80 12.66 1.24
N PRO A 138 13.04 13.30 2.14
CA PRO A 138 12.90 12.92 3.55
C PRO A 138 12.52 11.44 3.77
N ALA A 139 11.52 10.91 3.07
CA ALA A 139 11.11 9.50 3.22
C ALA A 139 12.25 8.52 2.93
N GLY A 140 13.08 8.81 1.92
CA GLY A 140 14.21 7.95 1.58
C GLY A 140 15.36 8.04 2.59
N ALA A 141 15.52 9.17 3.28
CA ALA A 141 16.53 9.33 4.32
C ALA A 141 16.20 8.51 5.59
N GLU A 142 14.92 8.24 5.84
CA GLU A 142 14.45 7.44 6.99
C GLU A 142 14.59 5.91 6.80
N LEU A 143 15.02 5.47 5.61
CA LEU A 143 15.21 4.05 5.25
C LEU A 143 16.62 3.50 5.54
N GLY A 144 17.49 4.25 6.24
CA GLY A 144 18.84 3.81 6.59
C GLY A 144 18.84 2.61 7.56
N THR A 145 20.02 2.09 7.88
CA THR A 145 20.23 0.96 8.81
C THR A 145 20.61 1.39 10.22
N GLY A 146 20.56 2.70 10.53
CA GLY A 146 20.83 3.21 11.86
C GLY A 146 19.90 2.59 12.92
N PRO A 147 20.34 2.49 14.19
CA PRO A 147 19.53 1.87 15.26
C PRO A 147 18.20 2.60 15.52
N ASP A 148 18.12 3.89 15.20
CA ASP A 148 16.90 4.71 15.29
C ASP A 148 16.14 4.81 13.96
N SER A 149 16.50 4.02 12.96
CA SER A 149 15.84 4.04 11.65
C SER A 149 14.41 3.52 11.74
N VAL A 150 13.52 4.08 10.91
CA VAL A 150 12.11 3.70 10.89
C VAL A 150 11.92 2.19 10.69
N PRO A 151 12.61 1.50 9.75
CA PRO A 151 12.43 0.07 9.58
C PRO A 151 12.69 -0.78 10.83
N HIS A 152 13.66 -0.37 11.67
CA HIS A 152 14.04 -1.06 12.90
C HIS A 152 13.06 -0.79 14.05
N SER A 153 12.44 0.40 14.09
CA SER A 153 11.48 0.76 15.15
C SER A 153 10.10 0.13 14.99
N LEU A 154 9.77 -0.41 13.80
CA LEU A 154 8.43 -0.90 13.47
C LEU A 154 8.09 -2.29 14.06
N GLY A 155 9.07 -3.01 14.60
CA GLY A 155 8.85 -4.34 15.18
C GLY A 155 8.33 -5.39 14.19
N PRO A 156 7.89 -6.56 14.68
CA PRO A 156 7.38 -7.64 13.82
C PRO A 156 6.01 -7.29 13.22
N VAL A 157 5.75 -7.79 12.01
CA VAL A 157 4.43 -7.67 11.38
C VAL A 157 3.39 -8.53 12.12
N ARG A 158 2.15 -8.05 12.15
CA ARG A 158 1.01 -8.70 12.85
C ARG A 158 -0.18 -9.00 11.92
N PHE A 159 0.07 -9.01 10.62
CA PHE A 159 -0.89 -9.33 9.57
C PHE A 159 -0.41 -10.55 8.78
N GLU A 160 -1.31 -11.16 8.00
CA GLU A 160 -0.97 -12.29 7.14
C GLU A 160 -0.02 -11.82 6.02
N LEU A 161 1.27 -12.13 6.18
CA LEU A 161 2.34 -11.77 5.25
C LEU A 161 2.60 -12.94 4.29
N GLY A 162 2.68 -12.64 2.98
CA GLY A 162 3.07 -13.55 1.92
C GLY A 162 4.31 -13.10 1.15
#